data_AF-C3X609-F1
#
_entry.id   AF-C3X609-F1
#
_cell.length_a   1.000
_cell.length_b   1.000
_cell.length_c   1.000
_cell.angle_alpha   90.00
_cell.angle_beta   90.00
_cell.angle_gamma   90.00
#
_symmetry.space_group_name_H-M   'P 1'
#
loop_
_entity.id
_entity.type
_entity.pdbx_description
1 polymer ?
#
loop_
_entity_poly.entity_id
_entity_poly.type
_entity_poly.pdbx_seq_one_letter_code
_entity_poly.pdbx_strand_id
1 'polypeptide(L)'
;MENNRNNLSETLFHTQILETGLKQLSLDSQKAILQAWVDRLDELNKKDKASQISAFSAEILEKLLGYNASGNTITIKADTTPDHFFDLLLGQFKPANQNAVAALKLAESAGKESGISSEMEKNFKDEAWKFTELEKDGFYLLTDLNEIRLYPKNRKNKICERFVLSEMLENETAFSRFYLLLNAINLLSGKTAKWLHESAVLFLNEKLRTSYQTLKEMYGPVHRGIVTGLDAAFVIDEATKDRLIKEDPRSADILKPYVDKADLDKWLTDSRSLWLIYTPENLYDIENYPAIKNHLMPFKEQLEKRAGSQKWYELEQVSAHPESMFATKLGFSEHSHNPTFAIDKNGGVYDHTGFYTTESDYYLVALLNSSVLWYLIRNSSLKKPDGTYELSAREIENLPIPDAPGLVRGRMGQLSDFCHDAVLTRNDLIKHFRGMTAYNLLPEGLSSTLTQRLHNWFSLEFDTFRSEIVDSFKTDIPADDIQLWNDYFYQERNKVFNMNADIARSEKEIDLLVYELFGLNPDEIDLIERMV
;
A
#
# COMPACT_ATOMS: atom_id res chain seq x y z
N MET A 1 39.23 13.65 2.89
CA MET A 1 38.54 12.76 3.84
C MET A 1 37.47 11.99 3.07
N GLU A 2 37.78 11.43 1.91
CA GLU A 2 38.35 10.07 1.70
C GLU A 2 37.46 8.94 2.24
N ASN A 3 36.49 8.56 1.39
CA ASN A 3 36.15 7.20 0.98
C ASN A 3 36.36 6.06 2.01
N ASN A 4 35.51 6.04 3.03
CA ASN A 4 35.23 4.84 3.83
C ASN A 4 33.73 4.52 3.84
N ARG A 5 33.07 4.59 2.67
CA ARG A 5 31.86 3.79 2.43
C ARG A 5 32.34 2.39 2.05
N ASN A 6 32.59 1.56 3.05
CA ASN A 6 32.71 0.13 2.85
C ASN A 6 31.48 -0.32 2.07
N ASN A 7 31.72 -0.88 0.87
CA ASN A 7 30.72 -1.59 0.08
C ASN A 7 30.09 -2.68 0.96
N LEU A 8 28.95 -2.37 1.58
CA LEU A 8 27.96 -3.37 1.95
C LEU A 8 27.54 -4.01 0.62
N SER A 9 28.15 -5.14 0.27
CA SER A 9 27.59 -6.03 -0.74
C SER A 9 26.10 -6.20 -0.43
N GLU A 10 25.23 -5.89 -1.39
CA GLU A 10 23.76 -5.92 -1.26
C GLU A 10 23.29 -7.25 -0.67
N THR A 11 23.15 -7.27 0.65
CA THR A 11 22.79 -8.48 1.38
C THR A 11 21.28 -8.63 1.33
N LEU A 12 20.80 -9.82 0.99
CA LEU A 12 19.37 -10.11 0.82
C LEU A 12 18.65 -10.27 2.17
N PHE A 13 19.40 -10.61 3.23
CA PHE A 13 18.83 -10.81 4.57
C PHE A 13 19.38 -9.80 5.57
N HIS A 14 18.48 -9.09 6.22
CA HIS A 14 18.77 -8.05 7.18
C HIS A 14 19.27 -8.66 8.49
N THR A 15 20.34 -8.08 9.07
CA THR A 15 21.00 -8.63 10.26
C THR A 15 20.06 -8.76 11.46
N GLN A 16 19.18 -7.77 11.70
CA GLN A 16 18.20 -7.83 12.80
C GLN A 16 17.22 -9.01 12.66
N ILE A 17 16.88 -9.41 11.44
CA ILE A 17 15.96 -10.53 11.20
C ILE A 17 16.63 -11.87 11.56
N LEU A 18 17.94 -11.97 11.34
CA LEU A 18 18.71 -13.20 11.62
C LEU A 18 19.26 -13.28 13.05
N GLU A 19 19.24 -12.18 13.80
CA GLU A 19 19.95 -12.04 15.08
C GLU A 19 19.65 -13.18 16.07
N THR A 20 18.37 -13.49 16.27
CA THR A 20 17.93 -14.57 17.17
C THR A 20 18.46 -15.93 16.72
N GLY A 21 18.47 -16.20 15.42
CA GLY A 21 18.98 -17.44 14.86
C GLY A 21 20.49 -17.57 15.02
N LEU A 22 21.22 -16.48 14.79
CA LEU A 22 22.68 -16.44 14.90
C LEU A 22 23.15 -16.68 16.34
N LYS A 23 22.49 -16.11 17.34
CA LYS A 23 22.85 -16.27 18.77
C LYS A 23 22.73 -17.71 19.30
N GLN A 24 21.99 -18.57 18.62
CA GLN A 24 21.73 -19.95 19.05
C GLN A 24 22.70 -20.97 18.44
N LEU A 25 23.58 -20.54 17.52
CA LEU A 25 24.47 -21.45 16.79
C LEU A 25 25.78 -21.69 17.54
N SER A 26 26.20 -22.96 17.56
CA SER A 26 27.56 -23.40 17.89
C SER A 26 28.03 -24.29 16.74
N LEU A 27 29.10 -23.85 16.04
CA LEU A 27 29.48 -24.39 14.73
C LEU A 27 30.91 -24.93 14.68
N ASP A 28 31.54 -25.26 15.81
CA ASP A 28 32.93 -25.71 15.85
C ASP A 28 33.17 -26.95 14.98
N SER A 29 32.26 -27.94 15.08
CA SER A 29 32.30 -29.15 14.26
C SER A 29 32.13 -28.86 12.77
N GLN A 30 31.22 -27.94 12.42
CA GLN A 30 30.97 -27.54 11.04
C GLN A 30 32.15 -26.75 10.48
N LYS A 31 32.82 -25.93 11.29
CA LYS A 31 34.01 -25.18 10.90
C LYS A 31 35.17 -26.11 10.56
N ALA A 32 35.34 -27.21 11.30
CA ALA A 32 36.33 -28.24 10.98
C ALA A 32 36.05 -28.93 9.63
N ILE A 33 34.78 -29.17 9.29
CA ILE A 33 34.40 -29.72 7.98
C ILE A 33 34.70 -28.71 6.87
N LEU A 34 34.39 -27.42 7.08
CA LEU A 34 34.70 -26.35 6.13
C LEU A 34 36.20 -26.24 5.88
N GLN A 35 37.03 -26.30 6.93
CA GLN A 35 38.49 -26.26 6.79
C GLN A 35 39.01 -27.41 5.93
N ALA A 36 38.58 -28.64 6.23
CA ALA A 36 38.99 -29.82 5.47
C ALA A 36 38.56 -29.76 3.99
N TRP A 37 37.42 -29.12 3.70
CA TRP A 37 36.97 -28.85 2.34
C TRP A 37 37.88 -27.85 1.62
N VAL A 38 38.15 -26.71 2.25
CA VAL A 38 38.97 -25.63 1.69
C VAL A 38 40.39 -26.12 1.39
N ASP A 39 41.00 -26.90 2.28
CA ASP A 39 42.34 -27.47 2.10
C ASP A 39 42.46 -28.37 0.87
N ARG A 40 41.34 -28.90 0.37
CA ARG A 40 41.27 -29.84 -0.77
C ARG A 40 40.74 -29.22 -2.06
N LEU A 41 40.42 -27.93 -2.08
CA LEU A 41 39.84 -27.26 -3.26
C LEU A 41 40.69 -27.43 -4.52
N ASP A 42 42.02 -27.27 -4.42
CA ASP A 42 42.95 -27.42 -5.56
C ASP A 42 42.96 -28.83 -6.15
N GLU A 43 42.75 -29.85 -5.33
CA GLU A 43 42.65 -31.24 -5.77
C GLU A 43 41.28 -31.53 -6.38
N LEU A 44 40.21 -31.01 -5.77
CA LEU A 44 38.84 -31.16 -6.26
C LEU A 44 38.63 -30.48 -7.62
N ASN A 45 39.23 -29.30 -7.82
CA ASN A 45 39.16 -28.54 -9.07
C ASN A 45 39.81 -29.29 -10.26
N LYS A 46 40.67 -30.28 -10.01
CA LYS A 46 41.30 -31.11 -11.06
C LYS A 46 40.47 -32.34 -11.44
N LYS A 47 39.41 -32.66 -10.69
CA LYS A 47 38.55 -33.81 -10.94
C LYS A 47 37.51 -33.50 -12.03
N ASP A 48 36.92 -34.55 -12.58
CA ASP A 48 35.76 -34.41 -13.46
C ASP A 48 34.53 -33.89 -12.68
N LYS A 49 33.57 -33.32 -13.42
CA LYS A 49 32.38 -32.69 -12.86
C LYS A 49 31.56 -33.63 -11.96
N ALA A 50 31.39 -34.90 -12.35
CA ALA A 50 30.61 -35.86 -11.57
C ALA A 50 31.27 -36.15 -10.22
N SER A 51 32.61 -36.31 -10.22
CA SER A 51 33.40 -36.43 -8.99
C SER A 51 33.31 -35.18 -8.09
N GLN A 52 33.30 -33.98 -8.68
CA GLN A 52 33.14 -32.72 -7.93
C GLN A 52 31.75 -32.62 -7.28
N ILE A 53 30.68 -32.89 -8.02
CA ILE A 53 29.30 -32.89 -7.52
C ILE A 53 29.15 -33.93 -6.39
N SER A 54 29.69 -35.13 -6.58
CA SER A 54 29.63 -36.19 -5.57
C SER A 54 30.34 -35.77 -4.26
N ALA A 55 31.53 -35.17 -4.36
CA ALA A 55 32.25 -34.67 -3.20
C ALA A 55 31.50 -33.52 -2.51
N PHE A 56 30.98 -32.55 -3.28
CA PHE A 56 30.23 -31.41 -2.76
C PHE A 56 28.95 -31.87 -2.03
N SER A 57 28.23 -32.83 -2.61
CA SER A 57 27.05 -33.42 -1.95
C SER A 57 27.42 -34.06 -0.62
N ALA A 58 28.43 -34.93 -0.60
CA ALA A 58 28.79 -35.68 0.60
C ALA A 58 29.37 -34.81 1.73
N GLU A 59 30.19 -33.81 1.39
CA GLU A 59 30.93 -33.03 2.39
C GLU A 59 30.22 -31.73 2.77
N ILE A 60 29.77 -30.94 1.79
CA ILE A 60 29.13 -29.65 2.04
C ILE A 60 27.63 -29.83 2.33
N LEU A 61 26.88 -30.53 1.48
CA LEU A 61 25.43 -30.66 1.70
C LEU A 61 25.14 -31.61 2.87
N GLU A 62 25.67 -32.83 2.87
CA GLU A 62 25.34 -33.83 3.90
C GLU A 62 26.03 -33.52 5.24
N LYS A 63 27.37 -33.55 5.28
CA LYS A 63 28.09 -33.41 6.57
C LYS A 63 28.00 -31.99 7.15
N LEU A 64 28.21 -30.96 6.33
CA LEU A 64 28.23 -29.58 6.83
C LEU A 64 26.82 -29.03 7.01
N LEU A 65 25.94 -29.13 6.02
CA LEU A 65 24.61 -28.49 6.05
C LEU A 65 23.47 -29.41 6.51
N GLY A 66 23.72 -30.71 6.72
CA GLY A 66 22.77 -31.65 7.33
C GLY A 66 21.69 -32.20 6.38
N TYR A 67 21.95 -32.19 5.07
CA TYR A 67 21.08 -32.86 4.08
C TYR A 67 21.30 -34.38 4.10
N ASN A 68 20.43 -35.14 3.42
CA ASN A 68 20.50 -36.60 3.33
C ASN A 68 20.29 -37.05 1.89
N ALA A 69 21.27 -37.75 1.31
CA ALA A 69 21.14 -38.36 -0.01
C ALA A 69 20.57 -39.79 0.03
N SER A 70 20.39 -40.38 1.23
CA SER A 70 19.95 -41.76 1.40
C SER A 70 19.01 -41.96 2.61
N GLY A 71 18.39 -43.14 2.71
CA GLY A 71 17.44 -43.47 3.78
C GLY A 71 15.98 -43.10 3.47
N ASN A 72 15.15 -43.02 4.50
CA ASN A 72 13.70 -42.83 4.35
C ASN A 72 13.29 -41.36 4.10
N THR A 73 14.18 -40.40 4.38
CA THR A 73 13.94 -38.96 4.19
C THR A 73 15.05 -38.38 3.32
N ILE A 74 14.95 -38.63 2.01
CA ILE A 74 15.89 -38.10 1.03
C ILE A 74 15.62 -36.60 0.82
N THR A 75 16.67 -35.79 0.93
CA THR A 75 16.61 -34.34 0.72
C THR A 75 17.53 -33.83 -0.37
N ILE A 76 18.34 -34.70 -0.98
CA ILE A 76 19.16 -34.41 -2.17
C ILE A 76 18.82 -35.41 -3.27
N LYS A 77 18.63 -34.93 -4.50
CA LYS A 77 18.52 -35.77 -5.70
C LYS A 77 19.33 -35.19 -6.86
N ALA A 78 19.78 -36.04 -7.76
CA ALA A 78 20.26 -35.58 -9.06
C ALA A 78 19.10 -34.96 -9.85
N ASP A 79 19.39 -33.94 -10.64
CA ASP A 79 18.38 -33.38 -11.55
C ASP A 79 18.10 -34.36 -12.70
N THR A 80 16.90 -34.94 -12.69
CA THR A 80 16.42 -35.83 -13.73
C THR A 80 15.34 -35.18 -14.61
N THR A 81 15.21 -33.86 -14.57
CA THR A 81 14.27 -33.12 -15.44
C THR A 81 14.70 -33.18 -16.91
N PRO A 82 13.76 -33.03 -17.87
CA PRO A 82 14.07 -33.18 -19.30
C PRO A 82 15.22 -32.30 -19.80
N ASP A 83 15.35 -31.09 -19.26
CA ASP A 83 16.38 -30.13 -19.67
C ASP A 83 17.72 -30.39 -18.97
N HIS A 84 17.74 -31.18 -17.89
CA HIS A 84 18.91 -31.52 -17.06
C HIS A 84 19.83 -30.32 -16.78
N PHE A 85 19.24 -29.14 -16.56
CA PHE A 85 20.02 -27.92 -16.44
C PHE A 85 20.74 -27.88 -15.10
N PHE A 86 20.09 -28.23 -13.99
CA PHE A 86 20.74 -28.28 -12.68
C PHE A 86 21.50 -29.58 -12.49
N ASP A 87 22.39 -29.63 -11.51
CA ASP A 87 23.13 -30.84 -11.19
C ASP A 87 22.48 -31.57 -9.99
N LEU A 88 21.97 -30.82 -9.01
CA LEU A 88 21.28 -31.34 -7.83
C LEU A 88 19.99 -30.57 -7.53
N LEU A 89 18.98 -31.26 -7.01
CA LEU A 89 17.77 -30.70 -6.42
C LEU A 89 17.77 -30.98 -4.91
N LEU A 90 17.45 -29.94 -4.13
CA LEU A 90 17.30 -29.98 -2.68
C LEU A 90 15.83 -29.83 -2.32
N GLY A 91 15.30 -30.69 -1.46
CA GLY A 91 13.87 -30.72 -1.24
C GLY A 91 13.42 -31.74 -0.20
N GLN A 92 12.11 -31.97 -0.14
CA GLN A 92 11.54 -33.11 0.55
C GLN A 92 11.03 -34.10 -0.48
N PHE A 93 11.74 -35.21 -0.66
CA PHE A 93 11.45 -36.16 -1.72
C PHE A 93 10.85 -37.46 -1.15
N LYS A 94 9.54 -37.42 -0.87
CA LYS A 94 8.77 -38.60 -0.40
C LYS A 94 8.05 -39.26 -1.59
N PRO A 95 7.74 -40.57 -1.55
CA PRO A 95 7.05 -41.24 -2.65
C PRO A 95 5.73 -40.57 -3.10
N ALA A 96 5.02 -39.94 -2.15
CA ALA A 96 3.76 -39.25 -2.41
C ALA A 96 3.89 -37.74 -2.70
N ASN A 97 5.07 -37.13 -2.50
CA ASN A 97 5.29 -35.71 -2.73
C ASN A 97 6.78 -35.45 -3.04
N GLN A 98 7.05 -34.91 -4.22
CA GLN A 98 8.39 -34.55 -4.69
C GLN A 98 8.44 -33.03 -4.76
N ASN A 99 9.01 -32.39 -3.73
CA ASN A 99 8.98 -30.95 -3.62
C ASN A 99 10.39 -30.39 -3.54
N ALA A 100 10.85 -29.76 -4.62
CA ALA A 100 12.16 -29.12 -4.70
C ALA A 100 12.07 -27.68 -4.18
N VAL A 101 12.88 -27.36 -3.18
CA VAL A 101 12.97 -26.06 -2.53
C VAL A 101 14.20 -25.28 -3.01
N ALA A 102 15.27 -25.98 -3.40
CA ALA A 102 16.39 -25.37 -4.10
C ALA A 102 16.95 -26.24 -5.23
N ALA A 103 17.57 -25.62 -6.23
CA ALA A 103 18.26 -26.31 -7.31
C ALA A 103 19.68 -25.76 -7.45
N LEU A 104 20.66 -26.65 -7.53
CA LEU A 104 22.09 -26.33 -7.49
C LEU A 104 22.75 -26.65 -8.82
N LYS A 105 23.53 -25.69 -9.31
CA LYS A 105 24.41 -25.81 -10.47
C LYS A 105 25.87 -25.62 -10.05
N LEU A 106 26.71 -26.56 -10.47
CA LEU A 106 28.16 -26.42 -10.49
C LEU A 106 28.57 -25.69 -11.78
N ALA A 107 29.24 -24.54 -11.62
CA ALA A 107 29.81 -23.77 -12.69
C ALA A 107 30.98 -24.54 -13.31
N GLU A 108 30.97 -24.66 -14.64
CA GLU A 108 32.06 -25.31 -15.37
C GLU A 108 33.13 -24.26 -15.69
N SER A 109 34.31 -24.38 -15.08
CA SER A 109 35.43 -23.50 -15.41
C SER A 109 35.96 -23.84 -16.82
N ALA A 110 35.94 -22.85 -17.71
CA ALA A 110 36.56 -22.96 -19.03
C ALA A 110 38.08 -22.67 -18.91
N GLY A 111 38.82 -23.54 -18.22
CA GLY A 111 40.28 -23.42 -18.07
C GLY A 111 40.74 -22.59 -16.85
N LYS A 112 41.95 -22.01 -16.93
CA LYS A 112 42.75 -21.46 -15.80
C LYS A 112 42.14 -20.27 -15.03
N GLU A 113 40.93 -19.83 -15.33
CA GLU A 113 40.28 -18.76 -14.58
C GLU A 113 39.57 -19.34 -13.35
N SER A 114 39.98 -18.89 -12.15
CA SER A 114 39.32 -19.21 -10.89
C SER A 114 38.13 -18.28 -10.67
N GLY A 115 36.95 -18.80 -10.36
CA GLY A 115 35.77 -18.00 -10.01
C GLY A 115 34.58 -18.17 -10.96
N ILE A 116 33.41 -17.75 -10.48
CA ILE A 116 32.21 -17.58 -11.31
C ILE A 116 32.31 -16.25 -12.07
N SER A 117 32.58 -16.32 -13.38
CA SER A 117 32.67 -15.14 -14.26
C SER A 117 31.30 -14.50 -14.52
N SER A 118 31.30 -13.23 -14.95
CA SER A 118 30.04 -12.52 -15.29
C SER A 118 29.28 -13.16 -16.45
N GLU A 119 29.98 -13.79 -17.40
CA GLU A 119 29.34 -14.51 -18.51
C GLU A 119 28.69 -15.80 -18.05
N MET A 120 29.36 -16.57 -17.17
CA MET A 120 28.78 -17.77 -16.56
C MET A 120 27.54 -17.43 -15.74
N GLU A 121 27.61 -16.38 -14.91
CA GLU A 121 26.47 -15.92 -14.12
C GLU A 121 25.29 -15.49 -15.00
N LYS A 122 25.56 -14.77 -16.10
CA LYS A 122 24.52 -14.36 -17.05
C LYS A 122 23.82 -15.58 -17.65
N ASN A 123 24.59 -16.53 -18.21
CA ASN A 123 24.05 -17.75 -18.80
C ASN A 123 23.25 -18.56 -17.77
N PHE A 124 23.73 -18.64 -16.54
CA PHE A 124 23.00 -19.27 -15.45
C PHE A 124 21.66 -18.59 -15.18
N LYS A 125 21.61 -17.26 -15.06
CA LYS A 125 20.37 -16.50 -14.80
C LYS A 125 19.35 -16.64 -15.93
N ASP A 126 19.80 -16.79 -17.17
CA ASP A 126 18.93 -16.91 -18.33
C ASP A 126 18.26 -18.30 -18.39
N GLU A 127 18.99 -19.36 -18.05
CA GLU A 127 18.45 -20.72 -18.02
C GLU A 127 17.70 -21.04 -16.71
N ALA A 128 18.24 -20.66 -15.55
CA ALA A 128 17.67 -20.98 -14.24
C ALA A 128 16.22 -20.48 -14.11
N TRP A 129 15.89 -19.29 -14.62
CA TRP A 129 14.54 -18.72 -14.54
C TRP A 129 13.52 -19.37 -15.48
N LYS A 130 13.94 -20.24 -16.40
CA LYS A 130 13.03 -21.08 -17.20
C LYS A 130 12.59 -22.33 -16.44
N PHE A 131 13.28 -22.69 -15.36
CA PHE A 131 13.01 -23.88 -14.57
C PHE A 131 11.78 -23.71 -13.68
N THR A 132 10.77 -24.56 -13.90
CA THR A 132 9.43 -24.41 -13.31
C THR A 132 9.20 -25.33 -12.11
N GLU A 133 10.01 -26.36 -11.95
CA GLU A 133 9.87 -27.48 -11.03
C GLU A 133 10.25 -27.16 -9.58
N LEU A 134 10.76 -25.95 -9.34
CA LEU A 134 11.02 -25.39 -8.01
C LEU A 134 9.78 -24.75 -7.40
N GLU A 135 9.63 -24.83 -6.07
CA GLU A 135 8.65 -24.04 -5.32
C GLU A 135 8.73 -22.54 -5.66
N LYS A 136 7.59 -21.83 -5.52
CA LYS A 136 7.48 -20.40 -5.78
C LYS A 136 8.51 -19.58 -4.99
N ASP A 137 8.69 -19.89 -3.70
CA ASP A 137 9.62 -19.21 -2.80
C ASP A 137 10.96 -19.95 -2.67
N GLY A 138 11.26 -20.82 -3.64
CA GLY A 138 12.49 -21.59 -3.70
C GLY A 138 13.71 -20.78 -4.14
N PHE A 139 14.84 -21.46 -4.20
CA PHE A 139 16.15 -20.84 -4.42
C PHE A 139 16.96 -21.53 -5.52
N TYR A 140 17.70 -20.75 -6.30
CA TYR A 140 18.74 -21.26 -7.17
C TYR A 140 20.10 -21.08 -6.52
N LEU A 141 20.95 -22.10 -6.61
CA LEU A 141 22.31 -22.12 -6.10
C LEU A 141 23.28 -22.27 -7.27
N LEU A 142 24.27 -21.39 -7.34
CA LEU A 142 25.39 -21.49 -8.27
C LEU A 142 26.69 -21.59 -7.47
N THR A 143 27.52 -22.58 -7.75
CA THR A 143 28.80 -22.75 -7.06
C THR A 143 29.93 -23.12 -8.01
N ASP A 144 31.14 -22.71 -7.68
CA ASP A 144 32.40 -23.19 -8.28
C ASP A 144 33.25 -24.00 -7.28
N LEU A 145 32.59 -24.59 -6.26
CA LEU A 145 33.17 -25.27 -5.10
C LEU A 145 33.75 -24.37 -4.00
N ASN A 146 34.20 -23.15 -4.31
CA ASN A 146 34.72 -22.19 -3.32
C ASN A 146 33.73 -21.05 -3.04
N GLU A 147 32.97 -20.60 -4.03
CA GLU A 147 31.89 -19.62 -3.89
C GLU A 147 30.54 -20.34 -4.01
N ILE A 148 29.56 -19.91 -3.22
CA ILE A 148 28.14 -20.27 -3.36
C ILE A 148 27.33 -18.98 -3.46
N ARG A 149 26.57 -18.86 -4.55
CA ARG A 149 25.62 -17.76 -4.77
C ARG A 149 24.20 -18.26 -4.62
N LEU A 150 23.44 -17.63 -3.73
CA LEU A 150 22.05 -17.95 -3.41
C LEU A 150 21.12 -16.92 -4.04
N TYR A 151 20.34 -17.34 -5.03
CA TYR A 151 19.36 -16.51 -5.72
C TYR A 151 17.95 -16.91 -5.32
N PRO A 152 17.09 -15.99 -4.85
CA PRO A 152 15.68 -16.28 -4.67
C PRO A 152 14.96 -16.32 -6.01
N LYS A 153 14.19 -17.38 -6.28
CA LYS A 153 13.45 -17.57 -7.54
C LYS A 153 12.42 -16.46 -7.78
N ASN A 154 11.77 -16.00 -6.72
CA ASN A 154 10.67 -15.04 -6.77
C ASN A 154 11.11 -13.57 -6.94
N ARG A 155 12.40 -13.29 -7.19
CA ARG A 155 12.93 -11.93 -7.36
C ARG A 155 13.27 -11.63 -8.83
N LYS A 156 12.78 -10.51 -9.32
CA LYS A 156 12.95 -10.00 -10.70
C LYS A 156 14.35 -9.42 -10.92
N ASN A 157 14.94 -8.80 -9.90
CA ASN A 157 16.27 -8.18 -10.01
C ASN A 157 17.43 -9.22 -10.10
N LYS A 158 17.14 -10.49 -9.80
CA LYS A 158 18.10 -11.61 -9.81
C LYS A 158 19.40 -11.31 -9.03
N ILE A 159 19.29 -10.59 -7.92
CA ILE A 159 20.39 -10.37 -6.97
C ILE A 159 20.59 -11.65 -6.13
N CYS A 160 21.82 -11.91 -5.68
CA CYS A 160 22.16 -13.05 -4.82
C CYS A 160 22.83 -12.64 -3.52
N GLU A 161 22.69 -13.51 -2.53
CA GLU A 161 23.62 -13.57 -1.40
C GLU A 161 24.85 -14.38 -1.81
N ARG A 162 26.05 -13.90 -1.48
CA ARG A 162 27.32 -14.52 -1.87
C ARG A 162 28.06 -15.05 -0.65
N PHE A 163 28.57 -16.27 -0.75
CA PHE A 163 29.35 -16.91 0.30
C PHE A 163 30.64 -17.48 -0.27
N VAL A 164 31.80 -16.98 0.16
CA VAL A 164 33.11 -17.51 -0.23
C VAL A 164 33.63 -18.39 0.91
N LEU A 165 33.66 -19.71 0.68
CA LEU A 165 33.96 -20.74 1.68
C LEU A 165 35.34 -20.53 2.34
N SER A 166 36.36 -20.20 1.56
CA SER A 166 37.72 -19.92 2.07
C SER A 166 37.77 -18.68 2.98
N GLU A 167 37.08 -17.60 2.61
CA GLU A 167 37.04 -16.36 3.42
C GLU A 167 36.27 -16.54 4.74
N MET A 168 35.30 -17.46 4.77
CA MET A 168 34.48 -17.73 5.96
C MET A 168 35.22 -18.46 7.08
N LEU A 169 36.39 -19.06 6.82
CA LEU A 169 37.20 -19.69 7.86
C LEU A 169 37.66 -18.68 8.93
N GLU A 170 37.97 -17.47 8.50
CA GLU A 170 38.44 -16.37 9.35
C GLU A 170 37.30 -15.43 9.77
N ASN A 171 36.10 -15.58 9.20
CA ASN A 171 34.94 -14.74 9.48
C ASN A 171 33.75 -15.56 10.04
N GLU A 172 33.70 -15.65 11.37
CA GLU A 172 32.67 -16.42 12.09
C GLU A 172 31.24 -15.91 11.84
N THR A 173 31.08 -14.60 11.60
CA THR A 173 29.77 -14.02 11.32
C THR A 173 29.28 -14.45 9.94
N ALA A 174 30.14 -14.39 8.92
CA ALA A 174 29.82 -14.85 7.59
C ALA A 174 29.53 -16.36 7.57
N PHE A 175 30.32 -17.17 8.29
CA PHE A 175 30.09 -18.61 8.39
C PHE A 175 28.77 -18.95 9.08
N SER A 176 28.47 -18.28 10.21
CA SER A 176 27.22 -18.48 10.93
C SER A 176 26.01 -18.12 10.08
N ARG A 177 26.10 -17.03 9.31
CA ARG A 177 25.07 -16.60 8.37
C ARG A 177 24.88 -17.61 7.23
N PHE A 178 25.96 -18.06 6.60
CA PHE A 178 25.96 -19.10 5.57
C PHE A 178 25.25 -20.37 6.09
N TYR A 179 25.68 -20.87 7.24
CA TYR A 179 25.10 -22.06 7.85
C TYR A 179 23.62 -21.84 8.17
N LEU A 180 23.27 -20.72 8.80
CA LEU A 180 21.89 -20.41 9.19
C LEU A 180 20.95 -20.41 7.99
N LEU A 181 21.37 -19.84 6.85
CA LEU A 181 20.52 -19.69 5.67
C LEU A 181 20.41 -20.97 4.83
N LEU A 182 21.45 -21.79 4.78
CA LEU A 182 21.53 -22.93 3.86
C LEU A 182 21.41 -24.31 4.51
N ASN A 183 21.45 -24.43 5.84
CA ASN A 183 21.27 -25.74 6.48
C ASN A 183 19.91 -26.34 6.12
N ALA A 184 19.86 -27.67 6.05
CA ALA A 184 18.68 -28.42 5.59
C ALA A 184 17.42 -28.09 6.40
N ILE A 185 17.54 -27.84 7.70
CA ILE A 185 16.39 -27.53 8.55
C ILE A 185 15.76 -26.20 8.14
N ASN A 186 16.55 -25.14 8.00
CA ASN A 186 16.03 -23.80 7.71
C ASN A 186 15.60 -23.62 6.25
N LEU A 187 16.38 -24.16 5.30
CA LEU A 187 16.05 -24.04 3.88
C LEU A 187 14.78 -24.85 3.55
N LEU A 188 14.72 -26.12 3.94
CA LEU A 188 13.62 -27.03 3.57
C LEU A 188 12.32 -26.82 4.35
N SER A 189 12.35 -26.08 5.45
CA SER A 189 11.15 -25.69 6.20
C SER A 189 10.54 -24.36 5.73
N GLY A 190 11.17 -23.67 4.78
CA GLY A 190 10.77 -22.34 4.32
C GLY A 190 11.17 -21.20 5.28
N LYS A 191 11.93 -21.48 6.35
CA LYS A 191 12.39 -20.46 7.30
C LYS A 191 13.31 -19.44 6.63
N THR A 192 14.18 -19.89 5.72
CA THR A 192 15.02 -18.99 4.91
C THR A 192 14.16 -18.08 4.03
N ALA A 193 13.14 -18.61 3.33
CA ALA A 193 12.22 -17.79 2.54
C ALA A 193 11.46 -16.77 3.38
N LYS A 194 11.04 -17.15 4.60
CA LYS A 194 10.41 -16.23 5.56
C LYS A 194 11.35 -15.08 5.94
N TRP A 195 12.59 -15.38 6.33
CA TRP A 195 13.57 -14.35 6.66
C TRP A 195 13.90 -13.43 5.48
N LEU A 196 13.93 -13.96 4.26
CA LEU A 196 14.11 -13.15 3.05
C LEU A 196 12.96 -12.14 2.89
N HIS A 197 11.72 -12.57 3.10
CA HIS A 197 10.55 -11.70 3.03
C HIS A 197 10.60 -10.61 4.11
N GLU A 198 10.79 -11.00 5.37
CA GLU A 198 10.88 -10.06 6.50
C GLU A 198 12.02 -9.06 6.32
N SER A 199 13.16 -9.51 5.79
CA SER A 199 14.30 -8.65 5.47
C SER A 199 13.97 -7.63 4.38
N ALA A 200 13.31 -8.05 3.31
CA ALA A 200 12.92 -7.13 2.24
C ALA A 200 11.93 -6.06 2.71
N VAL A 201 10.99 -6.44 3.58
CA VAL A 201 10.07 -5.48 4.22
C VAL A 201 10.83 -4.47 5.08
N LEU A 202 11.81 -4.93 5.88
CA LEU A 202 12.59 -4.05 6.73
C LEU A 202 13.48 -3.09 5.92
N PHE A 203 14.22 -3.60 4.93
CA PHE A 203 15.02 -2.77 4.02
C PHE A 203 14.17 -1.73 3.29
N LEU A 204 12.98 -2.12 2.81
CA LEU A 204 12.06 -1.20 2.16
C LEU A 204 11.62 -0.09 3.13
N ASN A 205 11.22 -0.44 4.35
CA ASN A 205 10.81 0.55 5.35
C ASN A 205 11.94 1.51 5.74
N GLU A 206 13.16 1.04 5.88
CA GLU A 206 14.34 1.88 6.12
C GLU A 206 14.56 2.84 4.94
N LYS A 207 14.58 2.31 3.71
CA LYS A 207 14.73 3.10 2.49
C LYS A 207 13.69 4.21 2.36
N LEU A 208 12.42 3.89 2.64
CA LEU A 208 11.32 4.85 2.55
C LEU A 208 11.36 5.92 3.64
N ARG A 209 12.05 5.72 4.77
CA ARG A 209 11.97 6.61 5.94
C ARG A 209 13.25 7.37 6.29
N THR A 210 14.43 6.95 5.83
CA THR A 210 15.70 7.52 6.34
C THR A 210 16.19 8.78 5.60
N SER A 211 15.71 9.06 4.38
CA SER A 211 16.30 10.09 3.50
C SER A 211 15.41 11.28 3.15
N TYR A 212 14.26 11.42 3.80
CA TYR A 212 13.24 12.40 3.41
C TYR A 212 12.78 13.27 4.58
N GLN A 213 12.44 14.52 4.29
CA GLN A 213 11.75 15.38 5.25
C GLN A 213 10.33 14.85 5.47
N THR A 214 9.82 15.06 6.67
CA THR A 214 8.46 14.65 7.03
C THR A 214 7.43 15.65 6.52
N LEU A 215 6.17 15.22 6.39
CA LEU A 215 5.05 16.10 6.05
C LEU A 215 5.01 17.32 6.98
N LYS A 216 5.20 17.11 8.28
CA LYS A 216 5.18 18.18 9.27
C LYS A 216 6.27 19.22 9.08
N GLU A 217 7.48 18.80 8.72
CA GLU A 217 8.59 19.71 8.45
C GLU A 217 8.37 20.54 7.19
N MET A 218 7.66 19.99 6.20
CA MET A 218 7.43 20.63 4.89
C MET A 218 6.15 21.47 4.81
N TYR A 219 5.06 20.99 5.43
CA TYR A 219 3.71 21.56 5.29
C TYR A 219 3.06 21.95 6.63
N GLY A 220 3.75 21.72 7.76
CA GLY A 220 3.23 22.03 9.08
C GLY A 220 2.31 20.94 9.65
N PRO A 221 1.68 21.21 10.81
CA PRO A 221 0.92 20.21 11.54
C PRO A 221 -0.39 19.81 10.84
N VAL A 222 -0.88 18.63 11.19
CA VAL A 222 -2.23 18.19 10.83
C VAL A 222 -3.19 18.59 11.95
N HIS A 223 -4.31 19.20 11.57
CA HIS A 223 -5.37 19.62 12.47
C HIS A 223 -6.56 18.66 12.41
N ARG A 224 -7.25 18.49 13.53
CA ARG A 224 -8.53 17.76 13.58
C ARG A 224 -9.68 18.75 13.35
N GLY A 225 -10.77 18.27 12.76
CA GLY A 225 -12.02 19.00 12.70
C GLY A 225 -12.66 19.22 14.07
N ILE A 226 -13.91 19.67 14.08
CA ILE A 226 -14.57 20.19 15.29
C ILE A 226 -15.51 19.17 15.94
N VAL A 227 -15.78 19.36 17.22
CA VAL A 227 -16.83 18.64 17.95
C VAL A 227 -17.99 19.60 18.21
N THR A 228 -19.15 19.31 17.62
CA THR A 228 -20.37 20.11 17.84
C THR A 228 -20.95 19.88 19.24
N GLY A 229 -20.85 18.65 19.75
CA GLY A 229 -21.49 18.20 21.00
C GLY A 229 -22.99 17.89 20.88
N LEU A 230 -23.64 18.26 19.77
CA LEU A 230 -25.02 17.91 19.45
C LEU A 230 -25.33 18.24 17.98
N ASP A 231 -25.01 17.33 17.05
CA ASP A 231 -25.18 17.56 15.61
C ASP A 231 -26.60 17.97 15.22
N ALA A 232 -27.62 17.38 15.86
CA ALA A 232 -29.04 17.70 15.61
C ALA A 232 -29.40 19.18 15.83
N ALA A 233 -28.62 19.91 16.62
CA ALA A 233 -28.83 21.34 16.85
C ALA A 233 -28.03 22.21 15.87
N PHE A 234 -26.77 21.85 15.62
CA PHE A 234 -25.79 22.70 14.93
C PHE A 234 -25.62 22.39 13.44
N VAL A 235 -25.91 21.17 13.01
CA VAL A 235 -25.82 20.74 11.60
C VAL A 235 -27.22 20.82 10.99
N ILE A 236 -27.36 21.66 9.97
CA ILE A 236 -28.63 21.98 9.33
C ILE A 236 -28.56 21.75 7.81
N ASP A 237 -29.71 21.51 7.20
CA ASP A 237 -29.84 21.40 5.74
C ASP A 237 -29.94 22.78 5.06
N GLU A 238 -29.82 22.77 3.73
CA GLU A 238 -29.95 23.95 2.87
C GLU A 238 -31.28 24.71 3.11
N ALA A 239 -32.40 23.99 3.27
CA ALA A 239 -33.71 24.61 3.47
C ALA A 239 -33.80 25.36 4.80
N THR A 240 -33.22 24.78 5.86
CA THR A 240 -33.13 25.43 7.18
C THR A 240 -32.19 26.62 7.13
N LYS A 241 -31.04 26.50 6.47
CA LYS A 241 -30.11 27.62 6.25
C LYS A 241 -30.81 28.81 5.58
N ASP A 242 -31.51 28.57 4.48
CA ASP A 242 -32.23 29.61 3.73
C ASP A 242 -33.33 30.26 4.56
N ARG A 243 -34.06 29.47 5.35
CA ARG A 243 -35.06 29.98 6.29
C ARG A 243 -34.44 30.91 7.33
N LEU A 244 -33.32 30.51 7.94
CA LEU A 244 -32.64 31.29 8.99
C LEU A 244 -32.10 32.63 8.45
N ILE A 245 -31.50 32.61 7.25
CA ILE A 245 -31.01 33.84 6.59
C ILE A 245 -32.17 34.76 6.21
N LYS A 246 -33.31 34.20 5.78
CA LYS A 246 -34.51 35.00 5.47
C LYS A 246 -35.11 35.64 6.72
N GLU A 247 -35.10 34.95 7.85
CA GLU A 247 -35.60 35.47 9.14
C GLU A 247 -34.65 36.53 9.74
N ASP A 248 -33.34 36.30 9.65
CA ASP A 248 -32.30 37.24 10.07
C ASP A 248 -31.07 37.14 9.16
N PRO A 249 -30.84 38.12 8.25
CA PRO A 249 -29.75 38.08 7.29
C PRO A 249 -28.35 37.93 7.90
N ARG A 250 -28.15 38.37 9.16
CA ARG A 250 -26.87 38.21 9.88
C ARG A 250 -26.53 36.75 10.17
N SER A 251 -27.52 35.86 10.16
CA SER A 251 -27.29 34.40 10.31
C SER A 251 -26.25 33.89 9.31
N ALA A 252 -26.17 34.49 8.12
CA ALA A 252 -25.18 34.14 7.10
C ALA A 252 -23.73 34.27 7.58
N ASP A 253 -23.42 35.17 8.53
CA ASP A 253 -22.06 35.43 9.00
C ASP A 253 -21.46 34.22 9.73
N ILE A 254 -22.33 33.44 10.41
CA ILE A 254 -21.96 32.29 11.26
C ILE A 254 -22.44 30.96 10.71
N LEU A 255 -22.95 30.92 9.47
CA LEU A 255 -23.28 29.68 8.76
C LEU A 255 -22.11 29.30 7.85
N LYS A 256 -21.55 28.11 8.05
CA LYS A 256 -20.41 27.60 7.29
C LYS A 256 -20.76 26.27 6.64
N PRO A 257 -20.26 25.96 5.42
CA PRO A 257 -20.44 24.63 4.86
C PRO A 257 -19.89 23.57 5.82
N TYR A 258 -20.57 22.43 5.94
CA TYR A 258 -20.18 21.33 6.82
C TYR A 258 -19.84 20.09 6.00
N VAL A 259 -18.79 19.38 6.41
CA VAL A 259 -18.25 18.18 5.77
C VAL A 259 -18.14 17.11 6.84
N ASP A 260 -18.88 16.02 6.66
CA ASP A 260 -18.78 14.86 7.54
C ASP A 260 -17.93 13.75 6.91
N LYS A 261 -17.78 12.63 7.63
CA LYS A 261 -17.02 11.47 7.15
C LYS A 261 -17.41 11.01 5.74
N ALA A 262 -18.69 11.02 5.38
CA ALA A 262 -19.12 10.47 4.09
C ALA A 262 -18.88 11.44 2.91
N ASP A 263 -18.47 12.66 3.21
CA ASP A 263 -18.14 13.71 2.24
C ASP A 263 -16.66 13.71 1.85
N LEU A 264 -15.84 12.92 2.55
CA LEU A 264 -14.40 12.78 2.36
C LEU A 264 -14.09 11.45 1.69
N ASP A 265 -13.63 11.51 0.44
CA ASP A 265 -13.21 10.34 -0.33
C ASP A 265 -12.00 10.69 -1.20
N LYS A 266 -11.39 9.69 -1.83
CA LYS A 266 -10.23 9.87 -2.70
C LYS A 266 -10.54 10.91 -3.79
N TRP A 267 -9.75 11.98 -3.83
CA TRP A 267 -9.93 13.10 -4.77
C TRP A 267 -11.24 13.88 -4.62
N LEU A 268 -11.96 13.72 -3.52
CA LEU A 268 -13.27 14.33 -3.32
C LEU A 268 -13.41 14.94 -1.93
N THR A 269 -13.84 16.19 -1.93
CA THR A 269 -14.53 16.78 -0.78
C THR A 269 -15.77 17.49 -1.30
N ASP A 270 -16.95 16.97 -0.95
CA ASP A 270 -18.22 17.55 -1.37
C ASP A 270 -19.17 17.65 -0.19
N SER A 271 -19.40 18.87 0.29
CA SER A 271 -20.41 19.12 1.32
C SER A 271 -21.79 18.81 0.73
N ARG A 272 -22.50 17.81 1.28
CA ARG A 272 -23.85 17.38 0.85
C ARG A 272 -24.96 18.40 1.14
N SER A 273 -24.70 19.69 0.91
CA SER A 273 -25.57 20.82 1.26
C SER A 273 -25.91 20.85 2.77
N LEU A 274 -24.98 20.38 3.59
CA LEU A 274 -25.02 20.51 5.04
C LEU A 274 -24.28 21.77 5.46
N TRP A 275 -24.82 22.42 6.48
CA TRP A 275 -24.31 23.67 7.01
C TRP A 275 -24.18 23.58 8.53
N LEU A 276 -23.15 24.23 9.04
CA LEU A 276 -22.87 24.34 10.45
C LEU A 276 -23.26 25.73 10.94
N ILE A 277 -24.00 25.78 12.04
CA ILE A 277 -24.10 26.95 12.89
C ILE A 277 -22.80 27.08 13.68
N TYR A 278 -21.88 27.89 13.18
CA TYR A 278 -20.52 28.03 13.69
C TYR A 278 -20.48 29.04 14.84
N THR A 279 -20.67 28.55 16.06
CA THR A 279 -20.63 29.34 17.30
C THR A 279 -19.54 28.85 18.24
N PRO A 280 -18.25 29.10 17.94
CA PRO A 280 -17.21 28.68 18.86
C PRO A 280 -17.19 29.49 20.15
N GLU A 281 -16.47 28.95 21.14
CA GLU A 281 -16.34 29.52 22.49
C GLU A 281 -15.88 30.98 22.44
N ASN A 282 -16.65 31.88 23.05
CA ASN A 282 -16.35 33.31 23.22
C ASN A 282 -16.17 34.15 21.94
N LEU A 283 -16.53 33.65 20.75
CA LEU A 283 -16.39 34.42 19.51
C LEU A 283 -17.63 35.28 19.18
N TYR A 284 -18.83 34.75 19.45
CA TYR A 284 -20.09 35.41 19.09
C TYR A 284 -21.00 35.60 20.30
N ASP A 285 -21.75 36.69 20.29
CA ASP A 285 -22.89 36.90 21.18
C ASP A 285 -24.18 36.49 20.46
N ILE A 286 -24.83 35.44 20.95
CA ILE A 286 -26.04 34.86 20.36
C ILE A 286 -27.22 35.85 20.31
N GLU A 287 -27.23 36.88 21.16
CA GLU A 287 -28.27 37.91 21.14
C GLU A 287 -28.24 38.75 19.84
N ASN A 288 -27.10 38.78 19.15
CA ASN A 288 -26.98 39.42 17.84
C ASN A 288 -27.56 38.58 16.69
N TYR A 289 -27.94 37.31 16.95
CA TYR A 289 -28.43 36.35 15.97
C TYR A 289 -29.77 35.72 16.41
N PRO A 290 -30.87 36.49 16.53
CA PRO A 290 -32.15 36.00 17.03
C PRO A 290 -32.71 34.78 16.29
N ALA A 291 -32.56 34.66 14.97
CA ALA A 291 -33.05 33.48 14.23
C ALA A 291 -32.29 32.21 14.65
N ILE A 292 -30.96 32.29 14.73
CA ILE A 292 -30.11 31.19 15.22
C ILE A 292 -30.44 30.84 16.68
N LYS A 293 -30.57 31.85 17.54
CA LYS A 293 -30.97 31.65 18.94
C LYS A 293 -32.28 30.89 19.06
N ASN A 294 -33.29 31.29 18.29
CA ASN A 294 -34.60 30.64 18.28
C ASN A 294 -34.54 29.21 17.76
N HIS A 295 -33.71 28.95 16.75
CA HIS A 295 -33.46 27.60 16.23
C HIS A 295 -32.79 26.68 17.25
N LEU A 296 -31.81 27.18 18.02
CA LEU A 296 -31.11 26.39 19.04
C LEU A 296 -31.94 26.22 20.33
N MET A 297 -32.91 27.09 20.61
CA MET A 297 -33.69 27.11 21.85
C MET A 297 -34.36 25.77 22.21
N PRO A 298 -34.96 25.01 21.28
CA PRO A 298 -35.54 23.69 21.58
C PRO A 298 -34.51 22.67 22.09
N PHE A 299 -33.23 22.87 21.78
CA PHE A 299 -32.14 21.99 22.18
C PHE A 299 -31.44 22.44 23.46
N LYS A 300 -31.79 23.61 24.02
CA LYS A 300 -31.08 24.24 25.14
C LYS A 300 -30.85 23.31 26.33
N GLU A 301 -31.86 22.56 26.75
CA GLU A 301 -31.74 21.65 27.90
C GLU A 301 -30.70 20.54 27.65
N GLN A 302 -30.61 20.02 26.42
CA GLN A 302 -29.59 19.03 26.05
C GLN A 302 -28.21 19.68 25.98
N LEU A 303 -28.15 20.89 25.41
CA LEU A 303 -26.92 21.63 25.24
C LEU A 303 -26.29 22.07 26.57
N GLU A 304 -27.09 22.41 27.58
CA GLU A 304 -26.65 22.75 28.95
C GLU A 304 -26.14 21.54 29.74
N LYS A 305 -26.51 20.32 29.34
CA LYS A 305 -26.03 19.07 29.97
C LYS A 305 -24.69 18.58 29.42
N ARG A 306 -24.15 19.22 28.38
CA ARG A 306 -22.84 18.89 27.80
C ARG A 306 -21.72 19.18 28.79
N ALA A 307 -20.62 18.45 28.68
CA ALA A 307 -19.43 18.70 29.48
C ALA A 307 -18.70 19.96 28.99
N GLY A 308 -18.05 20.69 29.89
CA GLY A 308 -17.20 21.85 29.58
C GLY A 308 -17.67 23.18 30.18
N SER A 309 -17.01 24.27 29.79
CA SER A 309 -17.27 25.66 30.25
C SER A 309 -17.95 26.54 29.21
N GLN A 310 -18.19 26.01 28.02
CA GLN A 310 -18.83 26.71 26.91
C GLN A 310 -20.27 27.10 27.26
N LYS A 311 -20.73 28.20 26.68
CA LYS A 311 -22.14 28.59 26.78
C LYS A 311 -23.00 27.57 26.04
N TRP A 312 -24.27 27.44 26.43
CA TRP A 312 -25.17 26.43 25.85
C TRP A 312 -25.31 26.53 24.33
N TYR A 313 -25.16 27.71 23.74
CA TYR A 313 -25.24 27.92 22.29
C TYR A 313 -23.89 27.78 21.56
N GLU A 314 -22.81 27.48 22.28
CA GLU A 314 -21.46 27.36 21.71
C GLU A 314 -21.12 25.88 21.38
N LEU A 315 -20.21 25.66 20.44
CA LEU A 315 -19.68 24.34 20.07
C LEU A 315 -18.84 23.75 21.24
N GLU A 316 -18.76 22.43 21.35
CA GLU A 316 -18.15 21.76 22.52
C GLU A 316 -16.61 21.78 22.52
N GLN A 317 -15.97 21.43 21.40
CA GLN A 317 -14.51 21.55 21.27
C GLN A 317 -14.14 22.02 19.87
N VAL A 318 -13.40 23.12 19.83
CA VAL A 318 -12.70 23.60 18.63
C VAL A 318 -11.23 23.75 19.04
N SER A 319 -10.40 22.77 18.70
CA SER A 319 -8.95 22.89 18.92
C SER A 319 -8.44 24.13 18.17
N ALA A 320 -7.79 25.05 18.89
CA ALA A 320 -7.19 26.32 18.45
C ALA A 320 -7.54 26.78 17.03
N HIS A 321 -8.68 27.46 16.91
CA HIS A 321 -9.19 28.22 15.76
C HIS A 321 -8.14 28.84 14.85
N PRO A 322 -7.88 28.27 13.67
CA PRO A 322 -7.31 29.06 12.62
C PRO A 322 -8.42 29.34 11.58
N GLU A 323 -8.64 30.62 11.27
CA GLU A 323 -9.48 31.03 10.12
C GLU A 323 -9.09 30.27 8.83
N SER A 324 -7.85 29.76 8.77
CA SER A 324 -7.36 28.90 7.69
C SER A 324 -8.16 27.61 7.49
N MET A 325 -8.98 27.16 8.45
CA MET A 325 -9.86 26.00 8.22
C MET A 325 -10.92 26.28 7.14
N PHE A 326 -11.25 27.55 6.92
CA PHE A 326 -12.18 27.98 5.86
C PHE A 326 -11.48 28.27 4.53
N ALA A 327 -10.15 28.19 4.50
CA ALA A 327 -9.39 28.33 3.27
C ALA A 327 -9.40 27.00 2.47
N THR A 328 -8.92 27.08 1.23
CA THR A 328 -8.59 25.89 0.46
C THR A 328 -7.54 25.07 1.20
N LYS A 329 -7.82 23.79 1.41
CA LYS A 329 -7.02 22.93 2.28
C LYS A 329 -7.02 21.47 1.82
N LEU A 330 -6.01 20.71 2.23
CA LEU A 330 -6.00 19.27 2.07
C LEU A 330 -6.73 18.60 3.24
N GLY A 331 -7.67 17.71 2.95
CA GLY A 331 -8.44 16.96 3.92
C GLY A 331 -8.37 15.45 3.76
N PHE A 332 -8.68 14.71 4.84
CA PHE A 332 -8.82 13.25 4.84
C PHE A 332 -9.61 12.75 6.07
N SER A 333 -10.10 11.50 6.01
CA SER A 333 -10.85 10.89 7.11
C SER A 333 -9.96 10.10 8.08
N GLU A 334 -10.31 10.13 9.36
CA GLU A 334 -9.73 9.29 10.42
C GLU A 334 -9.94 7.80 10.15
N HIS A 335 -11.04 7.41 9.51
CA HIS A 335 -11.41 6.01 9.30
C HIS A 335 -11.56 5.71 7.82
N SER A 336 -10.66 4.91 7.26
CA SER A 336 -10.66 4.63 5.81
C SER A 336 -10.22 3.20 5.45
N HIS A 337 -10.75 2.68 4.35
CA HIS A 337 -10.30 1.41 3.74
C HIS A 337 -9.27 1.63 2.63
N ASN A 338 -9.25 2.84 2.06
CA ASN A 338 -8.42 3.28 0.95
C ASN A 338 -7.98 4.73 1.22
N PRO A 339 -7.03 5.30 0.46
CA PRO A 339 -6.70 6.72 0.56
C PRO A 339 -7.95 7.61 0.39
N THR A 340 -8.07 8.65 1.21
CA THR A 340 -9.20 9.62 1.20
C THR A 340 -8.74 11.06 1.03
N PHE A 341 -7.51 11.27 0.55
CA PHE A 341 -6.91 12.60 0.52
C PHE A 341 -7.49 13.43 -0.63
N ALA A 342 -7.88 14.66 -0.35
CA ALA A 342 -8.48 15.57 -1.32
C ALA A 342 -8.18 17.04 -0.99
N ILE A 343 -8.22 17.91 -1.99
CA ILE A 343 -8.30 19.35 -1.80
C ILE A 343 -9.77 19.75 -1.62
N ASP A 344 -10.07 20.30 -0.46
CA ASP A 344 -11.30 21.04 -0.22
C ASP A 344 -11.16 22.45 -0.77
N LYS A 345 -11.78 22.70 -1.93
CA LYS A 345 -11.86 24.01 -2.58
C LYS A 345 -12.89 24.94 -1.91
N ASN A 346 -13.83 24.40 -1.12
CA ASN A 346 -15.00 25.11 -0.62
C ASN A 346 -14.85 25.60 0.83
N GLY A 347 -13.79 25.20 1.53
CA GLY A 347 -13.52 25.66 2.90
C GLY A 347 -14.52 25.09 3.93
N GLY A 348 -14.99 23.86 3.70
CA GLY A 348 -15.95 23.20 4.57
C GLY A 348 -15.39 22.90 5.96
N VAL A 349 -16.23 23.03 6.99
CA VAL A 349 -15.86 22.68 8.36
C VAL A 349 -15.99 21.19 8.55
N TYR A 350 -14.88 20.55 8.91
CA TYR A 350 -14.84 19.11 9.08
C TYR A 350 -15.34 18.72 10.47
N ASP A 351 -16.06 17.60 10.54
CA ASP A 351 -16.37 16.95 11.81
C ASP A 351 -15.10 16.43 12.52
N HIS A 352 -15.28 15.96 13.75
CA HIS A 352 -14.17 15.45 14.58
C HIS A 352 -13.45 14.24 13.97
N THR A 353 -14.04 13.56 12.99
CA THR A 353 -13.45 12.42 12.27
C THR A 353 -12.72 12.84 11.00
N GLY A 354 -12.76 14.12 10.63
CA GLY A 354 -11.96 14.70 9.57
C GLY A 354 -10.67 15.32 10.09
N PHE A 355 -9.62 15.24 9.28
CA PHE A 355 -8.36 15.92 9.48
C PHE A 355 -8.04 16.81 8.29
N TYR A 356 -7.24 17.85 8.52
CA TYR A 356 -6.80 18.74 7.45
C TYR A 356 -5.40 19.33 7.70
N THR A 357 -4.72 19.73 6.63
CA THR A 357 -3.57 20.63 6.69
C THR A 357 -3.99 22.04 6.29
N THR A 358 -3.18 23.07 6.53
CA THR A 358 -3.48 24.44 6.05
C THR A 358 -2.95 24.72 4.65
N GLU A 359 -2.37 23.71 3.99
CA GLU A 359 -1.74 23.79 2.69
C GLU A 359 -2.62 23.13 1.62
N SER A 360 -2.50 23.59 0.37
CA SER A 360 -3.34 23.13 -0.76
C SER A 360 -2.53 22.70 -1.98
N ASP A 361 -1.40 22.04 -1.75
CA ASP A 361 -0.53 21.56 -2.82
C ASP A 361 -1.02 20.21 -3.41
N TYR A 362 -1.44 20.23 -4.67
CA TYR A 362 -1.85 19.03 -5.41
C TYR A 362 -0.75 17.98 -5.57
N TYR A 363 0.53 18.36 -5.52
CA TYR A 363 1.62 17.39 -5.46
C TYR A 363 1.54 16.55 -4.18
N LEU A 364 1.28 17.18 -3.04
CA LEU A 364 1.15 16.47 -1.77
C LEU A 364 -0.04 15.51 -1.81
N VAL A 365 -1.17 15.93 -2.40
CA VAL A 365 -2.35 15.07 -2.53
C VAL A 365 -2.09 13.89 -3.46
N ALA A 366 -1.42 14.11 -4.60
CA ALA A 366 -0.98 13.04 -5.49
C ALA A 366 -0.13 12.00 -4.73
N LEU A 367 0.84 12.49 -3.97
CA LEU A 367 1.76 11.67 -3.20
C LEU A 367 1.02 10.87 -2.10
N LEU A 368 0.15 11.50 -1.31
CA LEU A 368 -0.59 10.84 -0.22
C LEU A 368 -1.59 9.78 -0.73
N ASN A 369 -2.10 9.95 -1.95
CA ASN A 369 -2.98 8.98 -2.61
C ASN A 369 -2.23 7.88 -3.39
N SER A 370 -0.90 7.88 -3.39
CA SER A 370 -0.07 6.87 -4.03
C SER A 370 -0.01 5.56 -3.23
N SER A 371 0.26 4.46 -3.93
CA SER A 371 0.48 3.14 -3.35
C SER A 371 1.61 3.13 -2.32
N VAL A 372 2.69 3.90 -2.52
CA VAL A 372 3.83 3.94 -1.58
C VAL A 372 3.42 4.55 -0.23
N LEU A 373 2.73 5.69 -0.26
CA LEU A 373 2.33 6.35 0.98
C LEU A 373 1.19 5.59 1.65
N TRP A 374 0.28 5.01 0.86
CA TRP A 374 -0.76 4.14 1.41
C TRP A 374 -0.18 2.90 2.10
N TYR A 375 0.86 2.28 1.52
CA TYR A 375 1.63 1.21 2.18
C TYR A 375 2.20 1.66 3.53
N LEU A 376 2.82 2.83 3.59
CA LEU A 376 3.38 3.36 4.84
C LEU A 376 2.30 3.65 5.89
N ILE A 377 1.16 4.21 5.48
CA ILE A 377 0.00 4.48 6.35
C ILE A 377 -0.53 3.16 6.92
N ARG A 378 -0.80 2.16 6.07
CA ARG A 378 -1.31 0.85 6.50
C ARG A 378 -0.39 0.12 7.46
N ASN A 379 0.92 0.33 7.37
CA ASN A 379 1.90 -0.28 8.26
C ASN A 379 2.01 0.41 9.63
N SER A 380 1.67 1.70 9.74
CA SER A 380 1.69 2.43 11.01
C SER A 380 0.34 2.43 11.72
N SER A 381 -0.76 2.46 10.97
CA SER A 381 -2.10 2.68 11.50
C SER A 381 -2.74 1.42 12.07
N LEU A 382 -3.63 1.60 13.05
CA LEU A 382 -4.40 0.51 13.63
C LEU A 382 -5.39 -0.05 12.59
N LYS A 383 -5.28 -1.35 12.31
CA LYS A 383 -6.26 -2.07 11.47
C LYS A 383 -7.36 -2.68 12.33
N LYS A 384 -8.61 -2.28 12.08
CA LYS A 384 -9.81 -2.83 12.73
C LYS A 384 -10.19 -4.19 12.12
N PRO A 385 -10.97 -5.03 12.85
CA PRO A 385 -11.35 -6.37 12.36
C PRO A 385 -12.12 -6.38 11.03
N ASP A 386 -12.84 -5.30 10.72
CA ASP A 386 -13.59 -5.12 9.47
C ASP A 386 -12.72 -4.73 8.27
N GLY A 387 -11.44 -4.44 8.49
CA GLY A 387 -10.51 -3.99 7.46
C GLY A 387 -10.29 -2.48 7.41
N THR A 388 -11.02 -1.69 8.21
CA THR A 388 -10.84 -0.24 8.31
C THR A 388 -9.52 0.11 8.99
N TYR A 389 -8.79 1.10 8.47
CA TYR A 389 -7.63 1.71 9.12
C TYR A 389 -8.04 2.97 9.90
N GLU A 390 -7.50 3.12 11.11
CA GLU A 390 -7.63 4.34 11.92
C GLU A 390 -6.37 5.19 11.79
N LEU A 391 -6.50 6.30 11.06
CA LEU A 391 -5.44 7.24 10.71
C LEU A 391 -5.34 8.30 11.80
N SER A 392 -4.12 8.63 12.22
CA SER A 392 -3.89 9.72 13.17
C SER A 392 -3.08 10.87 12.56
N ALA A 393 -3.32 12.09 13.05
CA ALA A 393 -2.53 13.27 12.69
C ALA A 393 -1.02 13.01 12.83
N ARG A 394 -0.60 12.38 13.94
CA ARG A 394 0.82 12.08 14.21
C ARG A 394 1.42 11.15 13.16
N GLU A 395 0.70 10.13 12.70
CA GLU A 395 1.21 9.21 11.68
C GLU A 395 1.39 9.92 10.35
N ILE A 396 0.38 10.69 9.92
CA ILE A 396 0.40 11.44 8.67
C ILE A 396 1.48 12.52 8.69
N GLU A 397 1.65 13.23 9.81
CA GLU A 397 2.71 14.23 10.03
C GLU A 397 4.13 13.66 9.83
N ASN A 398 4.33 12.37 10.14
CA ASN A 398 5.63 11.70 10.05
C ASN A 398 5.84 10.95 8.72
N LEU A 399 4.94 11.10 7.75
CA LEU A 399 5.12 10.51 6.43
C LEU A 399 6.27 11.20 5.68
N PRO A 400 7.11 10.44 4.96
CA PRO A 400 8.21 10.96 4.17
C PRO A 400 7.69 11.68 2.92
N ILE A 401 8.20 12.89 2.68
CA ILE A 401 7.93 13.67 1.47
C ILE A 401 9.21 13.72 0.65
N PRO A 402 9.32 12.99 -0.48
CA PRO A 402 10.47 13.08 -1.35
C PRO A 402 10.54 14.46 -2.01
N ASP A 403 11.76 14.97 -2.18
CA ASP A 403 11.96 16.14 -3.03
C ASP A 403 11.70 15.74 -4.49
N ALA A 404 11.02 16.61 -5.23
CA ALA A 404 10.59 16.33 -6.60
C ALA A 404 11.06 17.44 -7.54
N PRO A 405 11.75 17.11 -8.65
CA PRO A 405 12.08 18.09 -9.68
C PRO A 405 10.82 18.83 -10.14
N GLY A 406 10.94 20.13 -10.44
CA GLY A 406 9.78 20.99 -10.73
C GLY A 406 8.83 20.45 -11.82
N LEU A 407 9.38 19.76 -12.84
CA LEU A 407 8.57 19.11 -13.88
C LEU A 407 7.75 17.92 -13.33
N VAL A 408 8.36 17.08 -12.49
CA VAL A 408 7.69 15.94 -11.85
C VAL A 408 6.63 16.44 -10.87
N ARG A 409 6.98 17.42 -10.03
CA ARG A 409 6.05 18.07 -9.10
C ARG A 409 4.84 18.65 -9.83
N GLY A 410 5.08 19.41 -10.90
CA GLY A 410 4.04 20.00 -11.72
C GLY A 410 3.16 18.96 -12.40
N ARG A 411 3.74 17.89 -12.93
CA ARG A 411 2.98 16.79 -13.57
C ARG A 411 2.09 16.06 -12.58
N MET A 412 2.61 15.68 -11.42
CA MET A 412 1.83 15.03 -10.36
C MET A 412 0.69 15.94 -9.87
N GLY A 413 0.96 17.24 -9.69
CA GLY A 413 -0.08 18.20 -9.35
C GLY A 413 -1.20 18.26 -10.40
N GLN A 414 -0.86 18.33 -11.69
CA GLN A 414 -1.85 18.31 -12.78
C GLN A 414 -2.69 17.04 -12.80
N LEU A 415 -2.06 15.88 -12.59
CA LEU A 415 -2.77 14.59 -12.52
C LEU A 415 -3.74 14.56 -11.34
N SER A 416 -3.32 15.08 -10.17
CA SER A 416 -4.18 15.14 -8.99
C SER A 416 -5.36 16.09 -9.13
N ASP A 417 -5.18 17.26 -9.76
CA ASP A 417 -6.28 18.20 -10.04
C ASP A 417 -7.23 17.62 -11.09
N PHE A 418 -6.70 16.96 -12.13
CA PHE A 418 -7.52 16.22 -13.10
C PHE A 418 -8.37 15.13 -12.42
N CYS A 419 -7.78 14.33 -11.51
CA CYS A 419 -8.53 13.33 -10.76
C CYS A 419 -9.65 13.94 -9.92
N HIS A 420 -9.43 15.10 -9.28
CA HIS A 420 -10.48 15.81 -8.55
C HIS A 420 -11.64 16.17 -9.46
N ASP A 421 -11.36 16.88 -10.54
CA ASP A 421 -12.40 17.38 -11.45
C ASP A 421 -13.14 16.22 -12.13
N ALA A 422 -12.43 15.14 -12.48
CA ALA A 422 -13.03 13.94 -13.05
C ALA A 422 -13.93 13.21 -12.06
N VAL A 423 -13.53 13.05 -10.79
CA VAL A 423 -14.36 12.42 -9.75
C VAL A 423 -15.61 13.25 -9.46
N LEU A 424 -15.47 14.57 -9.33
CA LEU A 424 -16.59 15.49 -9.14
C LEU A 424 -17.59 15.38 -10.30
N THR A 425 -17.10 15.55 -11.53
CA THR A 425 -17.94 15.48 -12.74
C THR A 425 -18.65 14.13 -12.88
N ARG A 426 -17.93 13.03 -12.59
CA ARG A 426 -18.50 11.68 -12.60
C ARG A 426 -19.61 11.53 -11.56
N ASN A 427 -19.39 12.02 -10.34
CA ASN A 427 -20.35 11.89 -9.26
C ASN A 427 -21.61 12.74 -9.52
N ASP A 428 -21.44 13.95 -10.04
CA ASP A 428 -22.54 14.81 -10.49
C ASP A 428 -23.36 14.14 -11.59
N LEU A 429 -22.69 13.52 -12.57
CA LEU A 429 -23.36 12.79 -13.62
C LEU A 429 -24.19 11.62 -13.07
N ILE A 430 -23.59 10.83 -12.17
CA ILE A 430 -24.26 9.70 -11.52
C ILE A 430 -25.49 10.19 -10.74
N LYS A 431 -25.34 11.28 -9.98
CA LYS A 431 -26.43 11.91 -9.20
C LYS A 431 -27.53 12.44 -10.11
N HIS A 432 -27.17 13.11 -11.20
CA HIS A 432 -28.11 13.63 -12.18
C HIS A 432 -28.91 12.51 -12.85
N PHE A 433 -28.27 11.42 -13.28
CA PHE A 433 -28.95 10.27 -13.86
C PHE A 433 -29.95 9.63 -12.88
N ARG A 434 -29.57 9.48 -11.60
CA ARG A 434 -30.46 9.01 -10.53
C ARG A 434 -31.67 9.94 -10.36
N GLY A 435 -31.45 11.25 -10.34
CA GLY A 435 -32.51 12.25 -10.27
C GLY A 435 -33.47 12.19 -11.45
N MET A 436 -32.95 12.07 -12.67
CA MET A 436 -33.74 11.91 -13.89
C MET A 436 -34.54 10.61 -13.88
N THR A 437 -33.95 9.51 -13.42
CA THR A 437 -34.63 8.21 -13.26
C THR A 437 -35.79 8.36 -12.29
N ALA A 438 -35.53 8.91 -11.10
CA ALA A 438 -36.54 9.13 -10.07
C ALA A 438 -37.68 10.01 -10.58
N TYR A 439 -37.37 11.17 -11.14
CA TYR A 439 -38.36 12.14 -11.58
C TYR A 439 -39.28 11.61 -12.69
N ASN A 440 -38.73 10.88 -13.66
CA ASN A 440 -39.50 10.46 -14.84
C ASN A 440 -40.17 9.10 -14.69
N LEU A 441 -39.60 8.19 -13.88
CA LEU A 441 -40.04 6.79 -13.86
C LEU A 441 -40.70 6.37 -12.54
N LEU A 442 -40.41 7.04 -11.41
CA LEU A 442 -40.90 6.63 -10.09
C LEU A 442 -42.17 7.39 -9.67
N PRO A 443 -43.14 6.75 -8.98
CA PRO A 443 -44.40 7.38 -8.59
C PRO A 443 -44.27 8.62 -7.70
N GLU A 444 -43.23 8.69 -6.86
CA GLU A 444 -43.00 9.81 -5.93
C GLU A 444 -41.90 10.78 -6.39
N GLY A 445 -41.20 10.49 -7.48
CA GLY A 445 -40.16 11.38 -8.03
C GLY A 445 -38.87 11.53 -7.20
N LEU A 446 -38.76 10.87 -6.04
CA LEU A 446 -37.66 11.05 -5.08
C LEU A 446 -36.48 10.10 -5.36
N SER A 447 -35.26 10.63 -5.44
CA SER A 447 -34.05 9.81 -5.64
C SER A 447 -33.62 9.03 -4.39
N SER A 448 -34.05 9.46 -3.20
CA SER A 448 -33.74 8.82 -1.91
C SER A 448 -34.42 7.46 -1.71
N THR A 449 -35.40 7.12 -2.55
CA THR A 449 -36.12 5.84 -2.48
C THR A 449 -35.53 4.78 -3.42
N LEU A 450 -34.49 5.12 -4.21
CA LEU A 450 -33.83 4.20 -5.14
C LEU A 450 -33.14 3.05 -4.41
N THR A 451 -33.13 1.86 -5.02
CA THR A 451 -32.39 0.71 -4.48
C THR A 451 -30.89 0.90 -4.67
N GLN A 452 -30.07 0.21 -3.86
CA GLN A 452 -28.61 0.27 -3.98
C GLN A 452 -28.10 -0.12 -5.38
N ARG A 453 -28.81 -1.02 -6.08
CA ARG A 453 -28.48 -1.40 -7.47
C ARG A 453 -28.70 -0.25 -8.43
N LEU A 454 -29.79 0.51 -8.29
CA LEU A 454 -30.05 1.71 -9.09
C LEU A 454 -29.14 2.88 -8.70
N HIS A 455 -28.70 2.96 -7.44
CA HIS A 455 -27.60 3.86 -7.09
C HIS A 455 -26.34 3.53 -7.92
N ASN A 456 -26.06 2.26 -8.16
CA ASN A 456 -24.92 1.79 -8.94
C ASN A 456 -25.29 1.43 -10.40
N TRP A 457 -26.24 2.16 -11.00
CA TRP A 457 -26.82 1.86 -12.34
C TRP A 457 -25.78 1.63 -13.44
N PHE A 458 -24.66 2.36 -13.42
CA PHE A 458 -23.59 2.25 -14.42
C PHE A 458 -22.90 0.88 -14.41
N SER A 459 -23.04 0.10 -13.34
CA SER A 459 -22.57 -1.29 -13.25
C SER A 459 -23.50 -2.31 -13.91
N LEU A 460 -24.70 -1.90 -14.31
CA LEU A 460 -25.74 -2.77 -14.87
C LEU A 460 -25.75 -2.72 -16.40
N GLU A 461 -26.35 -3.75 -17.00
CA GLU A 461 -26.87 -3.67 -18.37
C GLU A 461 -28.30 -3.12 -18.37
N PHE A 462 -28.74 -2.54 -19.48
CA PHE A 462 -30.01 -1.81 -19.57
C PHE A 462 -31.22 -2.67 -19.16
N ASP A 463 -31.31 -3.92 -19.62
CA ASP A 463 -32.41 -4.83 -19.26
C ASP A 463 -32.46 -5.15 -17.76
N THR A 464 -31.29 -5.19 -17.11
CA THR A 464 -31.19 -5.41 -15.66
C THR A 464 -31.60 -4.15 -14.89
N PHE A 465 -31.17 -2.98 -15.37
CA PHE A 465 -31.60 -1.69 -14.82
C PHE A 465 -33.12 -1.52 -14.91
N ARG A 466 -33.72 -1.82 -16.07
CA ARG A 466 -35.17 -1.77 -16.26
C ARG A 466 -35.92 -2.77 -15.37
N SER A 467 -35.48 -4.02 -15.33
CA SER A 467 -36.10 -5.05 -14.47
C SER A 467 -36.08 -4.63 -13.00
N GLU A 468 -34.98 -4.02 -12.53
CA GLU A 468 -34.88 -3.53 -11.15
C GLU A 468 -35.92 -2.43 -10.85
N ILE A 469 -36.21 -1.55 -11.81
CA ILE A 469 -37.28 -0.53 -11.68
C ILE A 469 -38.65 -1.21 -11.57
N VAL A 470 -38.94 -2.15 -12.47
CA VAL A 470 -40.22 -2.89 -12.50
C VAL A 470 -40.44 -3.66 -11.21
N ASP A 471 -39.43 -4.40 -10.77
CA ASP A 471 -39.54 -5.26 -9.60
C ASP A 471 -39.68 -4.47 -8.31
N SER A 472 -38.96 -3.34 -8.20
CA SER A 472 -38.90 -2.56 -6.96
C SER A 472 -40.01 -1.52 -6.84
N PHE A 473 -40.42 -0.89 -7.96
CA PHE A 473 -41.33 0.26 -7.94
C PHE A 473 -42.65 0.02 -8.68
N LYS A 474 -42.84 -1.18 -9.28
CA LYS A 474 -44.08 -1.57 -9.98
C LYS A 474 -44.48 -0.59 -11.09
N THR A 475 -43.48 0.02 -11.70
CA THR A 475 -43.54 0.99 -12.81
C THR A 475 -42.55 0.56 -13.89
N ASP A 476 -42.70 1.04 -15.10
CA ASP A 476 -41.82 0.70 -16.21
C ASP A 476 -41.58 1.91 -17.12
N ILE A 477 -40.55 1.83 -17.95
CA ILE A 477 -40.30 2.79 -19.03
C ILE A 477 -41.43 2.64 -20.07
N PRO A 478 -42.09 3.73 -20.49
CA PRO A 478 -43.10 3.69 -21.54
C PRO A 478 -42.56 3.02 -22.81
N ALA A 479 -43.39 2.18 -23.46
CA ALA A 479 -42.95 1.36 -24.59
C ALA A 479 -42.31 2.18 -25.73
N ASP A 480 -42.85 3.37 -26.00
CA ASP A 480 -42.36 4.27 -27.04
C ASP A 480 -41.02 4.94 -26.68
N ASP A 481 -40.68 5.00 -25.38
CA ASP A 481 -39.46 5.64 -24.86
C ASP A 481 -38.33 4.63 -24.58
N ILE A 482 -38.56 3.32 -24.72
CA ILE A 482 -37.57 2.27 -24.37
C ILE A 482 -36.25 2.50 -25.09
N GLN A 483 -36.29 2.74 -26.41
CA GLN A 483 -35.07 2.94 -27.20
C GLN A 483 -34.34 4.22 -26.78
N LEU A 484 -35.08 5.30 -26.51
CA LEU A 484 -34.52 6.57 -26.06
C LEU A 484 -33.79 6.42 -24.71
N TRP A 485 -34.42 5.73 -23.76
CA TRP A 485 -33.81 5.43 -22.47
C TRP A 485 -32.62 4.49 -22.57
N ASN A 486 -32.67 3.50 -23.45
CA ASN A 486 -31.55 2.60 -23.71
C ASN A 486 -30.33 3.38 -24.22
N ASP A 487 -30.53 4.24 -25.22
CA ASP A 487 -29.45 5.05 -25.80
C ASP A 487 -28.88 6.04 -24.78
N TYR A 488 -29.76 6.72 -24.02
CA TYR A 488 -29.34 7.62 -22.95
C TYR A 488 -28.58 6.88 -21.84
N PHE A 489 -29.07 5.72 -21.41
CA PHE A 489 -28.41 4.88 -20.40
C PHE A 489 -26.98 4.52 -20.81
N TYR A 490 -26.80 3.99 -22.03
CA TYR A 490 -25.45 3.62 -22.50
C TYR A 490 -24.57 4.83 -22.76
N GLN A 491 -25.12 5.96 -23.23
CA GLN A 491 -24.37 7.21 -23.38
C GLN A 491 -23.79 7.67 -22.03
N GLU A 492 -24.62 7.76 -20.99
CA GLU A 492 -24.16 8.21 -19.67
C GLU A 492 -23.25 7.17 -19.01
N ARG A 493 -23.55 5.87 -19.15
CA ARG A 493 -22.70 4.77 -18.65
C ARG A 493 -21.29 4.84 -19.23
N ASN A 494 -21.18 5.07 -20.54
CA ASN A 494 -19.89 5.17 -21.20
C ASN A 494 -19.09 6.38 -20.72
N LYS A 495 -19.73 7.51 -20.43
CA LYS A 495 -19.03 8.66 -19.83
C LYS A 495 -18.46 8.31 -18.45
N VAL A 496 -19.24 7.64 -17.58
CA VAL A 496 -18.76 7.17 -16.27
C VAL A 496 -17.57 6.22 -16.42
N PHE A 497 -17.65 5.26 -17.35
CA PHE A 497 -16.55 4.32 -17.61
C PHE A 497 -15.29 4.99 -18.15
N ASN A 498 -15.42 5.94 -19.07
CA ASN A 498 -14.29 6.69 -19.60
C ASN A 498 -13.59 7.49 -18.48
N MET A 499 -14.37 8.19 -17.64
CA MET A 499 -13.81 8.93 -16.49
C MET A 499 -13.10 7.99 -15.51
N ASN A 500 -13.68 6.83 -15.19
CA ASN A 500 -13.03 5.85 -14.32
C ASN A 500 -11.71 5.34 -14.93
N ALA A 501 -11.67 5.10 -16.24
CA ALA A 501 -10.45 4.67 -16.93
C ALA A 501 -9.37 5.76 -16.94
N ASP A 502 -9.76 7.03 -17.12
CA ASP A 502 -8.82 8.16 -17.12
C ASP A 502 -8.30 8.47 -15.71
N ILE A 503 -9.14 8.34 -14.67
CA ILE A 503 -8.70 8.41 -13.27
C ILE A 503 -7.68 7.30 -12.99
N ALA A 504 -8.01 6.04 -13.30
CA ALA A 504 -7.11 4.91 -13.06
C ALA A 504 -5.77 5.04 -13.81
N ARG A 505 -5.79 5.59 -15.03
CA ARG A 505 -4.57 5.88 -15.80
C ARG A 505 -3.71 6.95 -15.12
N SER A 506 -4.36 8.01 -14.61
CA SER A 506 -3.68 9.11 -13.92
C SER A 506 -3.08 8.64 -12.59
N GLU A 507 -3.81 7.83 -11.82
CA GLU A 507 -3.33 7.22 -10.59
C GLU A 507 -2.13 6.30 -10.85
N LYS A 508 -2.17 5.49 -11.91
CA LYS A 508 -1.04 4.65 -12.30
C LYS A 508 0.18 5.48 -12.69
N GLU A 509 -0.01 6.60 -13.39
CA GLU A 509 1.10 7.51 -13.72
C GLU A 509 1.68 8.17 -12.47
N ILE A 510 0.83 8.58 -11.51
CA ILE A 510 1.26 9.07 -10.20
C ILE A 510 2.12 8.01 -9.50
N ASP A 511 1.66 6.76 -9.44
CA ASP A 511 2.41 5.68 -8.79
C ASP A 511 3.78 5.44 -9.42
N LEU A 512 3.86 5.43 -10.76
CA LEU A 512 5.14 5.30 -11.47
C LEU A 512 6.11 6.43 -11.12
N LEU A 513 5.64 7.68 -11.10
CA LEU A 513 6.45 8.84 -10.70
C LEU A 513 6.89 8.74 -9.25
N VAL A 514 6.01 8.29 -8.34
CA VAL A 514 6.35 8.11 -6.93
C VAL A 514 7.38 6.98 -6.75
N TYR A 515 7.27 5.88 -7.47
CA TYR A 515 8.28 4.82 -7.44
C TYR A 515 9.66 5.33 -7.86
N GLU A 516 9.73 6.18 -8.88
CA GLU A 516 10.98 6.83 -9.30
C GLU A 516 11.51 7.79 -8.23
N LEU A 517 10.65 8.60 -7.60
CA LEU A 517 11.05 9.53 -6.53
C LEU A 517 11.65 8.81 -5.32
N PHE A 518 11.13 7.62 -4.98
CA PHE A 518 11.69 6.78 -3.91
C PHE A 518 12.82 5.86 -4.38
N GLY A 519 13.18 5.89 -5.67
CA GLY A 519 14.22 5.06 -6.27
C GLY A 519 13.93 3.56 -6.17
N LEU A 520 12.66 3.16 -6.29
CA LEU A 520 12.22 1.78 -6.06
C LEU A 520 12.57 0.86 -7.23
N ASN A 521 13.02 -0.35 -6.90
CA ASN A 521 13.27 -1.41 -7.88
C ASN A 521 12.02 -2.29 -8.10
N PRO A 522 11.99 -3.13 -9.14
CA PRO A 522 10.80 -3.94 -9.47
C PRO A 522 10.33 -4.91 -8.38
N ASP A 523 11.23 -5.37 -7.50
CA ASP A 523 10.88 -6.27 -6.39
C ASP A 523 10.31 -5.52 -5.20
N GLU A 524 10.78 -4.29 -4.97
CA GLU A 524 10.21 -3.37 -3.96
C GLU A 524 8.80 -2.92 -4.40
N ILE A 525 8.61 -2.59 -5.68
CA ILE A 525 7.31 -2.22 -6.24
C ILE A 525 6.32 -3.39 -6.10
N ASP A 526 6.69 -4.60 -6.52
CA ASP A 526 5.84 -5.79 -6.40
C ASP A 526 5.51 -6.13 -4.92
N LEU A 527 6.43 -5.86 -4.00
CA LEU A 527 6.18 -6.01 -2.56
C LEU A 527 5.14 -5.00 -2.06
N ILE A 528 5.24 -3.73 -2.45
CA ILE A 528 4.28 -2.68 -2.11
C ILE A 528 2.90 -3.03 -2.68
N GLU A 529 2.82 -3.31 -3.98
CA GLU A 529 1.56 -3.57 -4.70
C GLU A 529 0.78 -4.78 -4.12
N ARG A 530 1.48 -5.78 -3.57
CA ARG A 530 0.83 -6.92 -2.89
C ARG A 530 0.32 -6.60 -1.49
N MET A 531 0.80 -5.52 -0.89
CA MET A 531 0.48 -5.14 0.48
C MET A 531 -0.55 -4.02 0.57
N VAL A 532 -0.85 -3.32 -0.54
CA VAL A 532 -1.80 -2.21 -0.61
C VAL A 532 -3.20 -2.58 -1.05
#